data_AF-A0A3M1QGE2-F1
#
_entry.id   AF-A0A3M1QGE2-F1
#
_cell.length_a   1.000
_cell.length_b   1.000
_cell.length_c   1.000
_cell.angle_alpha   90.00
_cell.angle_beta   90.00
_cell.angle_gamma   90.00
#
_symmetry.space_group_name_H-M   'P 1'
#
loop_
_entity.id
_entity.type
_entity.pdbx_description
1 polymer ?
#
loop_
_entity_poly.entity_id
_entity_poly.type
_entity_poly.pdbx_seq_one_letter_code
_entity_poly.pdbx_strand_id
1 'polypeptide(L)'
;KATLHWLSNEYEAGDFGMGGMHLKRGGYITHSKIFTESLFAERGVHWHLRAHTTAVEPGKVHYETLDGEEHELAFDFAMLIPPFSGVGLKAYDRKGEEITDRLFNPAGFMLVDGDYEPKPYEEWRASDWPRTYQNPHYPNIFAAGIAFAPPHPISKPMKSAKGTPIFPTPPRTGMPSAMIGKAVVASIRDMLKRGATEPTHTASMAEMGAACVASAGAGFFSGTAASMTVYPIVPDFDRYPEYGRDIDLTFGELGLAGHWIKYILHVMFLYKARLRFGWSLIPE
;
A
#
# COMPACT_ATOMS: atom_id res chain seq x y z
N LYS A 1 24.92 -18.16 -11.99
CA LYS A 1 24.22 -16.88 -12.23
C LYS A 1 22.77 -17.25 -12.54
N ALA A 2 21.78 -16.68 -11.82
CA ALA A 2 20.37 -17.00 -12.02
C ALA A 2 19.72 -16.01 -13.01
N THR A 3 18.72 -16.48 -13.75
CA THR A 3 17.82 -15.61 -14.53
C THR A 3 16.67 -15.20 -13.62
N LEU A 4 16.39 -13.89 -13.53
CA LEU A 4 15.34 -13.36 -12.67
C LEU A 4 14.14 -12.94 -13.51
N HIS A 5 12.96 -13.40 -13.10
CA HIS A 5 11.68 -12.99 -13.66
C HIS A 5 10.83 -12.30 -12.59
N TRP A 6 10.28 -11.14 -12.92
CA TRP A 6 9.32 -10.38 -12.12
C TRP A 6 7.93 -10.57 -12.73
N LEU A 7 7.04 -11.29 -12.06
CA LEU A 7 5.66 -11.49 -12.47
C LEU A 7 4.75 -10.62 -11.60
N SER A 8 3.97 -9.72 -12.21
CA SER A 8 3.17 -8.75 -11.47
C SER A 8 1.82 -8.45 -12.14
N ASN A 9 0.82 -8.19 -11.30
CA ASN A 9 -0.50 -7.73 -11.71
C ASN A 9 -0.57 -6.20 -11.94
N GLU A 10 0.54 -5.50 -11.76
CA GLU A 10 0.65 -4.08 -12.06
C GLU A 10 0.45 -3.79 -13.55
N TYR A 11 -0.20 -2.67 -13.86
CA TYR A 11 -0.41 -2.25 -15.26
C TYR A 11 0.89 -1.80 -15.92
N GLU A 12 1.74 -1.11 -15.16
CA GLU A 12 3.09 -0.68 -15.50
C GLU A 12 4.06 -1.04 -14.36
N ALA A 13 5.34 -1.25 -14.67
CA ALA A 13 6.33 -1.52 -13.62
C ALA A 13 6.43 -0.34 -12.65
N GLY A 14 6.35 -0.59 -11.35
CA GLY A 14 6.40 0.50 -10.36
C GLY A 14 5.11 1.31 -10.27
N ASP A 15 3.97 0.69 -10.57
CA ASP A 15 2.64 1.18 -10.19
C ASP A 15 2.49 1.19 -8.65
N PHE A 16 3.06 0.18 -7.98
CA PHE A 16 3.09 -0.02 -6.54
C PHE A 16 1.71 -0.07 -5.86
N GLY A 17 0.62 -0.29 -6.60
CA GLY A 17 -0.74 -0.28 -6.05
C GLY A 17 -1.30 1.13 -5.82
N MET A 18 -0.64 2.15 -6.37
CA MET A 18 -0.97 3.56 -6.18
C MET A 18 -1.01 4.35 -7.50
N GLY A 19 -1.12 3.66 -8.63
CA GLY A 19 -1.15 4.25 -9.96
C GLY A 19 0.17 4.86 -10.40
N GLY A 20 1.29 4.37 -9.85
CA GLY A 20 2.62 4.93 -10.08
C GLY A 20 2.81 6.29 -9.41
N MET A 21 3.93 6.94 -9.73
CA MET A 21 4.26 8.27 -9.21
C MET A 21 5.19 9.02 -10.17
N HIS A 22 5.12 10.35 -10.11
CA HIS A 22 6.04 11.24 -10.82
C HIS A 22 7.16 11.63 -9.86
N LEU A 23 8.39 11.26 -10.20
CA LEU A 23 9.57 11.43 -9.36
C LEU A 23 10.42 12.59 -9.87
N LYS A 24 10.70 13.57 -9.02
CA LYS A 24 11.69 14.62 -9.31
C LYS A 24 13.10 14.08 -9.10
N ARG A 25 13.90 13.95 -10.16
CA ARG A 25 15.32 13.51 -10.10
C ARG A 25 16.17 14.27 -11.10
N GLY A 26 17.27 14.87 -10.61
CA GLY A 26 18.24 15.55 -11.49
C GLY A 26 17.67 16.69 -12.32
N GLY A 27 16.61 17.36 -11.84
CA GLY A 27 15.92 18.45 -12.54
C GLY A 27 14.78 18.00 -13.47
N TYR A 28 14.54 16.70 -13.63
CA TYR A 28 13.48 16.14 -14.46
C TYR A 28 12.40 15.47 -13.62
N ILE A 29 11.16 15.49 -14.13
CA ILE A 29 10.04 14.75 -13.59
C ILE A 29 9.88 13.49 -14.43
N THR A 30 10.02 12.32 -13.81
CA THR A 30 10.02 11.04 -14.51
C THR A 30 9.01 10.10 -13.85
N HIS A 31 8.19 9.43 -14.65
CA HIS A 31 7.26 8.42 -14.13
C HIS A 31 8.01 7.22 -13.53
N SER A 32 7.48 6.65 -12.44
CA SER A 32 8.06 5.49 -11.75
C SER A 32 8.24 4.26 -12.64
N LYS A 33 7.48 4.16 -13.74
CA LYS A 33 7.70 3.21 -14.83
C LYS A 33 9.13 3.24 -15.34
N ILE A 34 9.59 4.39 -15.78
CA ILE A 34 10.92 4.55 -16.39
C ILE A 34 12.00 4.22 -15.36
N PHE A 35 11.79 4.66 -14.11
CA PHE A 35 12.72 4.35 -13.02
C PHE A 35 12.84 2.84 -12.77
N THR A 36 11.70 2.14 -12.67
CA THR A 36 11.67 0.70 -12.38
C THR A 36 12.20 -0.14 -13.55
N GLU A 37 11.78 0.18 -14.79
CA GLU A 37 12.25 -0.52 -15.99
C GLU A 37 13.76 -0.33 -16.19
N SER A 38 14.28 0.87 -15.94
CA SER A 38 15.72 1.13 -16.01
C SER A 38 16.49 0.28 -14.99
N LEU A 39 15.98 0.15 -13.77
CA LEU A 39 16.61 -0.68 -12.74
C LEU A 39 16.56 -2.17 -13.11
N PHE A 40 15.43 -2.65 -13.62
CA PHE A 40 15.31 -4.04 -14.08
C PHE A 40 16.26 -4.32 -15.24
N ALA A 41 16.35 -3.42 -16.22
CA ALA A 41 17.27 -3.56 -17.35
C ALA A 41 18.74 -3.57 -16.89
N GLU A 42 19.14 -2.63 -16.02
CA GLU A 42 20.49 -2.58 -15.42
C GLU A 42 20.85 -3.88 -14.70
N ARG A 43 19.88 -4.49 -14.01
CA ARG A 43 20.07 -5.71 -13.21
C ARG A 43 19.79 -7.00 -13.97
N GLY A 44 19.41 -6.95 -15.24
CA GLY A 44 19.07 -8.12 -16.06
C GLY A 44 17.86 -8.90 -15.54
N VAL A 45 16.87 -8.20 -15.00
CA VAL A 45 15.58 -8.77 -14.59
C VAL A 45 14.64 -8.73 -15.79
N HIS A 46 13.98 -9.83 -16.10
CA HIS A 46 12.89 -9.88 -17.08
C HIS A 46 11.57 -9.64 -16.35
N TRP A 47 10.64 -8.86 -16.90
CA TRP A 47 9.37 -8.57 -16.23
C TRP A 47 8.16 -8.91 -17.11
N HIS A 48 7.15 -9.49 -16.47
CA HIS A 48 5.86 -9.89 -17.01
C HIS A 48 4.80 -9.14 -16.20
N LEU A 49 4.15 -8.16 -16.82
CA LEU A 49 3.19 -7.27 -16.18
C LEU A 49 1.78 -7.65 -16.58
N ARG A 50 0.78 -7.03 -15.95
CA ARG A 50 -0.64 -7.23 -16.28
C ARG A 50 -1.03 -8.70 -16.21
N ALA A 51 -0.39 -9.43 -15.30
CA ALA A 51 -0.47 -10.87 -15.18
C ALA A 51 -1.19 -11.30 -13.90
N HIS A 52 -2.03 -12.32 -14.03
CA HIS A 52 -2.70 -13.00 -12.94
C HIS A 52 -2.21 -14.44 -12.88
N THR A 53 -1.54 -14.81 -11.80
CA THR A 53 -1.14 -16.21 -11.57
C THR A 53 -2.39 -17.07 -11.36
N THR A 54 -2.62 -18.02 -12.26
CA THR A 54 -3.77 -18.94 -12.22
C THR A 54 -3.45 -20.22 -11.46
N ALA A 55 -2.23 -20.74 -11.59
CA ALA A 55 -1.77 -21.95 -10.88
C ALA A 55 -0.25 -21.95 -10.67
N VAL A 56 0.20 -22.65 -9.62
CA VAL A 56 1.61 -22.91 -9.34
C VAL A 56 1.80 -24.41 -9.20
N GLU A 57 2.61 -24.99 -10.07
CA GLU A 57 2.98 -26.40 -10.10
C GLU A 57 4.46 -26.58 -9.75
N PRO A 58 4.94 -27.80 -9.46
CA PRO A 58 6.36 -28.06 -9.28
C PRO A 58 7.17 -27.57 -10.48
N GLY A 59 7.97 -26.51 -10.26
CA GLY A 59 8.87 -25.92 -11.25
C GLY A 59 8.21 -25.09 -12.35
N LYS A 60 6.93 -24.72 -12.22
CA LYS A 60 6.19 -23.97 -13.24
C LYS A 60 5.09 -23.10 -12.64
N VAL A 61 4.96 -21.87 -13.14
CA VAL A 61 3.81 -20.98 -12.86
C VAL A 61 3.01 -20.77 -14.14
N HIS A 62 1.69 -20.84 -14.01
CA HIS A 62 0.71 -20.53 -15.05
C HIS A 62 0.11 -19.16 -14.76
N TYR A 63 -0.02 -18.31 -15.78
CA TYR A 63 -0.62 -16.99 -15.62
C TYR A 63 -1.40 -16.55 -16.86
N GLU A 64 -2.39 -15.70 -16.62
CA GLU A 64 -3.20 -15.04 -17.65
C GLU A 64 -2.82 -13.56 -17.71
N THR A 65 -2.74 -12.98 -18.91
CA THR A 65 -2.55 -11.54 -19.12
C THR A 65 -3.86 -10.80 -19.42
N LEU A 66 -3.84 -9.46 -19.43
CA LEU A 66 -5.04 -8.65 -19.67
C LEU A 66 -5.72 -8.90 -21.04
N ASP A 67 -4.99 -9.34 -22.04
CA ASP A 67 -5.54 -9.79 -23.34
C ASP A 67 -6.24 -11.16 -23.27
N GLY A 68 -6.12 -11.87 -22.14
CA GLY A 68 -6.67 -13.21 -21.94
C GLY A 68 -5.76 -14.33 -22.42
N GLU A 69 -4.54 -14.01 -22.87
CA GLU A 69 -3.54 -15.02 -23.23
C GLU A 69 -3.07 -15.78 -21.99
N GLU A 70 -2.85 -17.08 -22.16
CA GLU A 70 -2.32 -17.96 -21.11
C GLU A 70 -0.86 -18.26 -21.39
N HIS A 71 -0.06 -18.17 -20.34
CA HIS A 71 1.38 -18.33 -20.40
C HIS A 71 1.87 -19.23 -19.28
N GLU A 72 3.04 -19.81 -19.52
CA GLU A 72 3.77 -20.59 -18.55
C GLU A 72 5.17 -20.03 -18.36
N LEU A 73 5.68 -20.10 -17.14
CA LEU A 73 7.07 -19.78 -16.83
C LEU A 73 7.65 -20.87 -15.93
N ALA A 74 8.75 -21.49 -16.39
CA ALA A 74 9.50 -22.45 -15.60
C ALA A 74 10.35 -21.74 -14.53
N PHE A 75 10.53 -22.37 -13.38
CA PHE A 75 11.39 -21.86 -12.30
C PHE A 75 12.07 -22.98 -11.52
N ASP A 76 13.27 -22.72 -11.02
CA ASP A 76 13.90 -23.55 -9.98
C ASP A 76 13.45 -23.12 -8.57
N PHE A 77 13.12 -21.83 -8.41
CA PHE A 77 12.63 -21.22 -7.18
C PHE A 77 11.67 -20.08 -7.50
N ALA A 78 10.56 -19.99 -6.77
CA ALA A 78 9.57 -18.92 -6.91
C ALA A 78 9.20 -18.31 -5.55
N MET A 79 8.94 -17.01 -5.55
CA MET A 79 8.35 -16.28 -4.43
C MET A 79 7.27 -15.36 -4.99
N LEU A 80 6.02 -15.62 -4.61
CA LEU A 80 4.87 -14.82 -5.00
C LEU A 80 4.29 -14.15 -3.75
N ILE A 81 3.85 -12.91 -3.92
CA ILE A 81 3.13 -12.18 -2.87
C ILE A 81 1.64 -12.50 -3.03
N PRO A 82 0.99 -13.15 -2.05
CA PRO A 82 -0.44 -13.43 -2.15
C PRO A 82 -1.26 -12.14 -1.99
N PRO A 83 -2.48 -12.09 -2.52
CA PRO A 83 -3.42 -11.02 -2.19
C PRO A 83 -3.72 -11.04 -0.68
N PHE A 84 -4.01 -9.87 -0.12
CA PHE A 84 -4.45 -9.77 1.27
C PHE A 84 -5.96 -9.96 1.38
N SER A 85 -6.37 -10.65 2.45
CA SER A 85 -7.74 -10.69 2.94
C SER A 85 -7.77 -10.33 4.42
N GLY A 86 -8.96 -10.08 4.95
CA GLY A 86 -9.19 -10.17 6.38
C GLY A 86 -8.89 -11.56 6.93
N VAL A 87 -8.71 -11.64 8.25
CA VAL A 87 -8.32 -12.89 8.93
C VAL A 87 -9.51 -13.85 9.16
N GLY A 88 -10.71 -13.52 8.64
CA GLY A 88 -11.90 -14.36 8.75
C GLY A 88 -12.58 -14.32 10.13
N LEU A 89 -12.54 -13.18 10.82
CA LEU A 89 -13.25 -13.02 12.09
C LEU A 89 -14.76 -13.05 11.87
N LYS A 90 -15.47 -13.79 12.72
CA LYS A 90 -16.91 -13.62 12.92
C LYS A 90 -17.15 -12.64 14.05
N ALA A 91 -18.17 -11.80 13.90
CA ALA A 91 -18.56 -10.84 14.92
C ALA A 91 -20.00 -11.13 15.38
N TYR A 92 -20.23 -11.01 16.68
CA TYR A 92 -21.55 -11.21 17.29
C TYR A 92 -21.90 -10.03 18.18
N ASP A 93 -23.16 -9.66 18.20
CA ASP A 93 -23.66 -8.63 19.10
C ASP A 93 -23.87 -9.16 20.54
N ARG A 94 -24.37 -8.31 21.45
CA ARG A 94 -24.61 -8.70 22.85
C ARG A 94 -25.69 -9.77 23.02
N LYS A 95 -26.56 -9.96 22.04
CA LYS A 95 -27.63 -10.98 22.04
C LYS A 95 -27.17 -12.28 21.38
N GLY A 96 -25.96 -12.31 20.81
CA GLY A 96 -25.43 -13.44 20.07
C GLY A 96 -25.83 -13.46 18.59
N GLU A 97 -26.41 -12.39 18.07
CA GLU A 97 -26.72 -12.27 16.64
C GLU A 97 -25.45 -12.01 15.84
N GLU A 98 -25.25 -12.70 14.71
CA GLU A 98 -24.09 -12.50 13.85
C GLU A 98 -24.18 -11.14 13.13
N ILE A 99 -23.12 -10.34 13.26
CA ILE A 99 -22.99 -8.99 12.69
C ILE A 99 -21.76 -8.87 11.77
N THR A 100 -21.17 -10.01 11.38
CA THR A 100 -19.96 -10.09 10.55
C THR A 100 -20.07 -9.20 9.30
N ASP A 101 -21.17 -9.32 8.54
CA ASP A 101 -21.37 -8.58 7.29
C ASP A 101 -21.64 -7.08 7.49
N ARG A 102 -21.91 -6.64 8.73
CA ARG A 102 -22.01 -5.21 9.08
C ARG A 102 -20.65 -4.62 9.46
N LEU A 103 -19.71 -5.44 9.93
CA LEU A 103 -18.38 -4.98 10.33
C LEU A 103 -17.38 -5.09 9.19
N PHE A 104 -17.47 -6.12 8.36
CA PHE A 104 -16.46 -6.46 7.37
C PHE A 104 -17.02 -6.42 5.96
N ASN A 105 -16.22 -5.98 5.00
CA ASN A 105 -16.51 -6.15 3.58
C ASN A 105 -16.37 -7.64 3.18
N PRO A 106 -16.78 -8.03 1.95
CA PRO A 106 -16.68 -9.42 1.50
C PRO A 106 -15.26 -10.01 1.50
N ALA A 107 -14.23 -9.16 1.45
CA ALA A 107 -12.82 -9.57 1.55
C ALA A 107 -12.34 -9.70 3.01
N GLY A 108 -13.21 -9.44 4.01
CA GLY A 108 -12.93 -9.54 5.43
C GLY A 108 -12.25 -8.30 6.06
N PHE A 109 -12.11 -7.20 5.31
CA PHE A 109 -11.56 -5.96 5.86
C PHE A 109 -12.65 -5.15 6.57
N MET A 110 -12.31 -4.51 7.68
CA MET A 110 -13.29 -3.79 8.50
C MET A 110 -13.72 -2.48 7.83
N LEU A 111 -15.03 -2.27 7.70
CA LEU A 111 -15.62 -1.02 7.23
C LEU A 111 -15.35 0.10 8.23
N VAL A 112 -14.98 1.27 7.72
CA VAL A 112 -14.70 2.49 8.49
C VAL A 112 -15.38 3.70 7.84
N ASP A 113 -15.02 4.92 8.20
CA ASP A 113 -15.60 6.18 7.72
C ASP A 113 -15.17 6.57 6.29
N GLY A 114 -15.17 5.60 5.37
CA GLY A 114 -14.95 5.83 3.93
C GLY A 114 -16.26 5.85 3.15
N ASP A 115 -16.22 6.38 1.93
CA ASP A 115 -17.31 6.30 0.97
C ASP A 115 -17.17 5.03 0.11
N TYR A 116 -18.08 4.09 0.31
CA TYR A 116 -18.10 2.80 -0.39
C TYR A 116 -19.10 2.75 -1.55
N GLU A 117 -19.68 3.88 -1.96
CA GLU A 117 -20.60 3.92 -3.10
C GLU A 117 -19.90 3.47 -4.39
N PRO A 118 -20.46 2.48 -5.13
CA PRO A 118 -19.90 2.06 -6.40
C PRO A 118 -19.96 3.19 -7.43
N LYS A 119 -18.79 3.70 -7.83
CA LYS A 119 -18.65 4.74 -8.85
C LYS A 119 -17.49 4.43 -9.80
N PRO A 120 -17.51 4.94 -11.06
CA PRO A 120 -16.43 4.71 -12.01
C PRO A 120 -15.12 5.36 -11.56
N TYR A 121 -14.00 4.88 -12.11
CA TYR A 121 -12.64 5.32 -11.74
C TYR A 121 -12.47 6.84 -11.81
N GLU A 122 -13.07 7.47 -12.82
CA GLU A 122 -12.99 8.90 -13.10
C GLU A 122 -13.78 9.75 -12.06
N GLU A 123 -14.69 9.13 -11.31
CA GLU A 123 -15.49 9.77 -10.26
C GLU A 123 -14.91 9.59 -8.86
N TRP A 124 -13.89 8.75 -8.67
CA TRP A 124 -13.22 8.62 -7.38
C TRP A 124 -12.58 9.93 -6.94
N ARG A 125 -12.63 10.19 -5.63
CA ARG A 125 -12.11 11.40 -5.02
C ARG A 125 -11.25 11.07 -3.81
N ALA A 126 -10.31 11.96 -3.53
CA ALA A 126 -9.53 11.95 -2.30
C ALA A 126 -10.41 11.92 -1.04
N SER A 127 -11.56 12.59 -1.09
CA SER A 127 -12.54 12.66 0.00
C SER A 127 -13.23 11.33 0.32
N ASP A 128 -13.17 10.35 -0.58
CA ASP A 128 -13.76 9.02 -0.37
C ASP A 128 -13.01 8.23 0.71
N TRP A 129 -11.74 8.61 0.95
CA TRP A 129 -10.85 7.88 1.84
C TRP A 129 -11.08 8.18 3.32
N PRO A 130 -11.03 7.16 4.19
CA PRO A 130 -11.28 7.29 5.63
C PRO A 130 -10.41 8.37 6.29
N ARG A 131 -10.96 9.03 7.31
CA ARG A 131 -10.24 10.07 8.06
C ARG A 131 -10.01 9.66 9.52
N THR A 132 -11.05 9.18 10.18
CA THR A 132 -11.10 8.85 11.60
C THR A 132 -10.90 7.37 11.88
N TYR A 133 -11.15 6.53 10.88
CA TYR A 133 -11.06 5.08 10.93
C TYR A 133 -11.99 4.42 11.94
N GLN A 134 -13.06 5.12 12.32
CA GLN A 134 -14.15 4.59 13.13
C GLN A 134 -15.12 3.79 12.26
N ASN A 135 -15.67 2.71 12.79
CA ASN A 135 -16.72 1.98 12.12
C ASN A 135 -18.03 2.81 12.10
N PRO A 136 -18.74 2.89 10.96
CA PRO A 136 -19.94 3.75 10.83
C PRO A 136 -21.15 3.24 11.62
N HIS A 137 -21.18 1.97 12.01
CA HIS A 137 -22.30 1.38 12.75
C HIS A 137 -22.04 1.24 14.25
N TYR A 138 -20.76 1.18 14.65
CA TYR A 138 -20.35 0.88 16.02
C TYR A 138 -19.30 1.90 16.50
N PRO A 139 -19.70 2.92 17.28
CA PRO A 139 -18.83 4.06 17.61
C PRO A 139 -17.64 3.70 18.51
N ASN A 140 -17.63 2.51 19.11
CA ASN A 140 -16.54 1.99 19.92
C ASN A 140 -15.60 1.04 19.16
N ILE A 141 -15.75 0.93 17.83
CA ILE A 141 -14.96 0.05 16.97
C ILE A 141 -14.18 0.90 15.95
N PHE A 142 -12.90 0.59 15.81
CA PHE A 142 -11.97 1.28 14.91
C PHE A 142 -11.07 0.26 14.22
N ALA A 143 -10.54 0.60 13.04
CA ALA A 143 -9.58 -0.24 12.32
C ALA A 143 -8.34 0.54 11.87
N ALA A 144 -7.14 0.01 12.13
CA ALA A 144 -5.89 0.63 11.71
C ALA A 144 -5.04 -0.30 10.85
N GLY A 145 -4.14 0.28 10.06
CA GLY A 145 -3.19 -0.45 9.22
C GLY A 145 -3.87 -1.21 8.08
N ILE A 146 -3.45 -2.45 7.83
CA ILE A 146 -3.96 -3.26 6.72
C ILE A 146 -5.44 -3.64 6.90
N ALA A 147 -5.95 -3.64 8.14
CA ALA A 147 -7.23 -4.22 8.52
C ALA A 147 -8.46 -3.42 8.08
N PHE A 148 -8.35 -2.11 7.84
CA PHE A 148 -9.49 -1.33 7.33
C PHE A 148 -9.75 -1.65 5.86
N ALA A 149 -11.00 -1.53 5.43
CA ALA A 149 -11.42 -1.69 4.05
C ALA A 149 -11.17 -0.40 3.27
N PRO A 150 -10.28 -0.38 2.25
CA PRO A 150 -10.21 0.74 1.32
C PRO A 150 -11.55 0.90 0.60
N PRO A 151 -12.03 2.14 0.40
CA PRO A 151 -13.28 2.40 -0.31
C PRO A 151 -13.22 1.92 -1.77
N HIS A 152 -12.06 2.10 -2.40
CA HIS A 152 -11.77 1.69 -3.75
C HIS A 152 -10.26 1.46 -3.95
N PRO A 153 -9.82 0.79 -5.03
CA PRO A 153 -8.43 0.77 -5.47
C PRO A 153 -7.86 2.17 -5.74
N ILE A 154 -6.53 2.33 -5.76
CA ILE A 154 -5.89 3.58 -6.18
C ILE A 154 -5.52 3.50 -7.67
N SER A 155 -4.85 2.42 -8.06
CA SER A 155 -4.59 2.11 -9.46
C SER A 155 -5.91 1.79 -10.18
N LYS A 156 -6.00 2.15 -11.46
CA LYS A 156 -7.19 1.88 -12.27
C LYS A 156 -7.47 0.37 -12.30
N PRO A 157 -8.67 -0.09 -11.88
CA PRO A 157 -9.01 -1.49 -11.97
C PRO A 157 -9.07 -1.95 -13.42
N MET A 158 -8.47 -3.10 -13.70
CA MET A 158 -8.48 -3.72 -15.02
C MET A 158 -9.05 -5.13 -14.92
N LYS A 159 -9.64 -5.60 -16.02
CA LYS A 159 -10.07 -6.99 -16.18
C LYS A 159 -9.51 -7.54 -17.47
N SER A 160 -9.16 -8.82 -17.48
CA SER A 160 -8.75 -9.50 -18.71
C SER A 160 -9.93 -9.67 -19.67
N ALA A 161 -9.65 -10.07 -20.91
CA ALA A 161 -10.69 -10.47 -21.87
C ALA A 161 -11.60 -11.59 -21.35
N LYS A 162 -11.15 -12.41 -20.39
CA LYS A 162 -11.95 -13.46 -19.72
C LYS A 162 -12.71 -12.96 -18.48
N GLY A 163 -12.54 -11.70 -18.10
CA GLY A 163 -13.17 -11.08 -16.94
C GLY A 163 -12.40 -11.22 -15.62
N THR A 164 -11.19 -11.81 -15.64
CA THR A 164 -10.32 -11.95 -14.47
C THR A 164 -9.84 -10.58 -14.00
N PRO A 165 -10.01 -10.19 -12.71
CA PRO A 165 -9.49 -8.92 -12.22
C PRO A 165 -7.96 -8.95 -12.12
N ILE A 166 -7.29 -8.03 -12.83
CA ILE A 166 -5.83 -7.93 -12.85
C ILE A 166 -5.40 -6.49 -12.57
N PHE A 167 -5.22 -6.17 -11.29
CA PHE A 167 -4.71 -4.88 -10.85
C PHE A 167 -4.20 -5.00 -9.41
N PRO A 168 -3.24 -4.15 -9.01
CA PRO A 168 -2.69 -4.17 -7.66
C PRO A 168 -3.65 -3.56 -6.63
N THR A 169 -3.52 -3.98 -5.37
CA THR A 169 -4.32 -3.44 -4.26
C THR A 169 -3.61 -2.26 -3.60
N PRO A 170 -4.34 -1.31 -2.95
CA PRO A 170 -3.72 -0.18 -2.29
C PRO A 170 -2.72 -0.58 -1.19
N PRO A 171 -1.51 0.02 -1.15
CA PRO A 171 -0.53 -0.27 -0.12
C PRO A 171 -0.87 0.44 1.19
N ARG A 172 -0.93 -0.31 2.30
CA ARG A 172 -1.04 0.24 3.67
C ARG A 172 0.28 0.01 4.40
N THR A 173 1.28 0.84 4.09
CA THR A 173 2.67 0.66 4.54
C THR A 173 2.84 1.02 6.03
N GLY A 174 4.08 0.95 6.54
CA GLY A 174 4.40 1.18 7.95
C GLY A 174 4.05 2.59 8.44
N MET A 175 4.45 3.63 7.71
CA MET A 175 4.18 5.03 8.09
C MET A 175 2.67 5.34 8.14
N PRO A 176 1.85 5.02 7.13
CA PRO A 176 0.40 5.16 7.21
C PRO A 176 -0.21 4.38 8.37
N SER A 177 0.22 3.14 8.58
CA SER A 177 -0.28 2.32 9.71
C SER A 177 0.01 2.97 11.06
N ALA A 178 1.20 3.54 11.24
CA ALA A 178 1.58 4.23 12.46
C ALA A 178 0.79 5.54 12.68
N MET A 179 0.63 6.35 11.62
CA MET A 179 -0.12 7.60 11.67
C MET A 179 -1.60 7.37 11.96
N ILE A 180 -2.21 6.38 11.30
CA ILE A 180 -3.60 5.96 11.55
C ILE A 180 -3.76 5.48 12.99
N GLY A 181 -2.87 4.59 13.46
CA GLY A 181 -2.91 4.08 14.83
C GLY A 181 -2.82 5.20 15.87
N LYS A 182 -1.97 6.21 15.64
CA LYS A 182 -1.86 7.39 16.50
C LYS A 182 -3.15 8.21 16.53
N ALA A 183 -3.74 8.49 15.37
CA ALA A 183 -4.99 9.25 15.28
C ALA A 183 -6.12 8.52 16.00
N VAL A 184 -6.29 7.22 15.76
CA VAL A 184 -7.30 6.37 16.42
C VAL A 184 -7.13 6.39 17.94
N VAL A 185 -5.92 6.12 18.45
CA VAL A 185 -5.67 6.11 19.90
C VAL A 185 -5.87 7.48 20.54
N ALA A 186 -5.48 8.56 19.85
CA ALA A 186 -5.68 9.92 20.34
C ALA A 186 -7.17 10.30 20.40
N SER A 187 -7.96 9.91 19.40
CA SER A 187 -9.43 10.07 19.38
C SER A 187 -10.08 9.30 20.52
N ILE A 188 -9.74 8.02 20.70
CA ILE A 188 -10.26 7.19 21.80
C ILE A 188 -9.91 7.81 23.16
N ARG A 189 -8.69 8.30 23.35
CA ARG A 189 -8.28 9.00 24.57
C ARG A 189 -9.18 10.19 24.85
N ASP A 190 -9.45 11.01 23.84
CA ASP A 190 -10.27 12.21 24.00
C ASP A 190 -11.73 11.87 24.29
N MET A 191 -12.28 10.84 23.66
CA MET A 191 -13.61 10.33 23.96
C MET A 191 -13.72 9.83 25.41
N LEU A 192 -12.74 9.06 25.88
CA LEU A 192 -12.74 8.48 27.23
C LEU A 192 -12.43 9.48 28.35
N LYS A 193 -11.55 10.45 28.10
CA LYS A 193 -10.99 11.34 29.15
C LYS A 193 -11.49 12.77 29.08
N ARG A 194 -11.92 13.24 27.90
CA ARG A 194 -12.38 14.62 27.67
C ARG A 194 -13.87 14.70 27.33
N GLY A 195 -14.54 13.56 27.19
CA GLY A 195 -15.97 13.50 26.89
C GLY A 195 -16.32 13.86 25.45
N ALA A 196 -15.37 13.75 24.51
CA ALA A 196 -15.67 13.91 23.09
C ALA A 196 -16.68 12.84 22.65
N THR A 197 -17.72 13.24 21.92
CA THR A 197 -18.75 12.31 21.42
C THR A 197 -18.33 11.62 20.12
N GLU A 198 -17.37 12.21 19.39
CA GLU A 198 -16.88 11.76 18.09
C GLU A 198 -15.34 11.76 18.04
N PRO A 199 -14.72 11.06 17.08
CA PRO A 199 -13.27 11.07 16.91
C PRO A 199 -12.73 12.49 16.64
N THR A 200 -11.66 12.87 17.35
CA THR A 200 -11.08 14.23 17.32
C THR A 200 -9.81 14.36 16.48
N HIS A 201 -9.25 13.24 16.02
CA HIS A 201 -8.02 13.19 15.26
C HIS A 201 -8.23 12.41 13.94
N THR A 202 -7.59 12.90 12.88
CA THR A 202 -7.68 12.32 11.53
C THR A 202 -6.31 11.95 10.97
N ALA A 203 -6.29 10.97 10.07
CA ALA A 203 -5.10 10.55 9.36
C ALA A 203 -5.47 9.96 8.00
N SER A 204 -6.04 10.76 7.08
CA SER A 204 -6.42 10.23 5.76
C SER A 204 -5.21 9.94 4.88
N MET A 205 -5.25 8.83 4.13
CA MET A 205 -4.23 8.50 3.13
C MET A 205 -4.18 9.51 1.96
N ALA A 206 -5.21 10.34 1.80
CA ALA A 206 -5.23 11.47 0.87
C ALA A 206 -4.59 12.75 1.46
N GLU A 207 -4.22 12.76 2.74
CA GLU A 207 -3.64 13.93 3.43
C GLU A 207 -2.28 13.65 4.07
N MET A 208 -1.79 12.41 3.94
CA MET A 208 -0.48 11.99 4.45
C MET A 208 0.41 11.44 3.35
N GLY A 209 1.71 11.47 3.60
CA GLY A 209 2.69 10.86 2.74
C GLY A 209 3.06 9.45 3.20
N ALA A 210 3.83 8.77 2.35
CA ALA A 210 4.52 7.54 2.71
C ALA A 210 5.96 7.59 2.23
N ALA A 211 6.86 7.03 3.04
CA ALA A 211 8.22 6.73 2.65
C ALA A 211 8.41 5.22 2.54
N CYS A 212 8.98 4.75 1.43
CA CYS A 212 9.34 3.37 1.23
C CYS A 212 10.82 3.27 0.89
N VAL A 213 11.50 2.28 1.49
CA VAL A 213 12.90 1.99 1.22
C VAL A 213 13.04 0.49 0.94
N ALA A 214 13.36 0.18 -0.31
CA ALA A 214 13.51 -1.16 -0.85
C ALA A 214 15.00 -1.45 -1.12
N SER A 215 15.57 -2.40 -0.39
CA SER A 215 16.97 -2.81 -0.57
C SER A 215 17.18 -3.40 -1.96
N ALA A 216 18.19 -2.90 -2.68
CA ALA A 216 18.58 -3.32 -4.02
C ALA A 216 20.01 -3.88 -4.08
N GLY A 217 20.66 -4.03 -2.92
CA GLY A 217 22.00 -4.59 -2.77
C GLY A 217 22.39 -4.71 -1.30
N ALA A 218 23.46 -5.45 -1.04
CA ALA A 218 23.98 -5.70 0.30
C ALA A 218 25.46 -5.28 0.42
N GLY A 219 25.88 -5.00 1.65
CA GLY A 219 27.25 -4.59 1.97
C GLY A 219 27.29 -3.23 2.63
N PHE A 220 28.20 -3.07 3.60
CA PHE A 220 28.30 -1.87 4.43
C PHE A 220 28.61 -0.60 3.61
N PHE A 221 29.52 -0.70 2.63
CA PHE A 221 29.95 0.42 1.78
C PHE A 221 29.46 0.33 0.33
N SER A 222 28.86 -0.80 -0.05
CA SER A 222 28.43 -1.10 -1.43
C SER A 222 26.94 -1.40 -1.54
N GLY A 223 26.21 -1.38 -0.43
CA GLY A 223 24.78 -1.59 -0.41
C GLY A 223 24.05 -0.51 -1.20
N THR A 224 22.92 -0.87 -1.78
CA THR A 224 22.05 0.07 -2.50
C THR A 224 20.61 -0.15 -2.05
N ALA A 225 19.83 0.91 -2.02
CA ALA A 225 18.38 0.83 -1.85
C ALA A 225 17.69 1.89 -2.70
N ALA A 226 16.53 1.53 -3.23
CA ALA A 226 15.58 2.47 -3.80
C ALA A 226 14.77 3.09 -2.66
N SER A 227 14.95 4.38 -2.44
CA SER A 227 14.21 5.19 -1.49
C SER A 227 13.21 6.04 -2.27
N MET A 228 11.95 6.04 -1.84
CA MET A 228 10.88 6.82 -2.46
C MET A 228 10.01 7.45 -1.39
N THR A 229 9.58 8.67 -1.65
CA THR A 229 8.58 9.38 -0.86
C THR A 229 7.44 9.80 -1.80
N VAL A 230 6.23 9.82 -1.26
CA VAL A 230 5.03 10.22 -1.99
C VAL A 230 4.17 11.07 -1.08
N TYR A 231 3.57 12.14 -1.60
CA TYR A 231 2.58 12.91 -0.88
C TYR A 231 1.53 13.51 -1.83
N PRO A 232 0.22 13.30 -1.59
CA PRO A 232 -0.35 12.27 -0.74
C PRO A 232 -0.20 10.85 -1.32
N ILE A 233 -0.53 9.82 -0.53
CA ILE A 233 -0.49 8.42 -0.98
C ILE A 233 -1.59 8.18 -2.02
N VAL A 234 -2.81 8.57 -1.68
CA VAL A 234 -3.97 8.58 -2.59
C VAL A 234 -3.90 9.87 -3.40
N PRO A 235 -3.86 9.82 -4.74
CA PRO A 235 -3.84 11.03 -5.57
C PRO A 235 -5.04 11.95 -5.28
N ASP A 236 -4.77 13.25 -5.21
CA ASP A 236 -5.76 14.31 -5.08
C ASP A 236 -5.57 15.27 -6.25
N PHE A 237 -6.33 15.05 -7.33
CA PHE A 237 -6.27 15.89 -8.53
C PHE A 237 -7.02 17.23 -8.36
N ASP A 238 -7.86 17.37 -7.35
CA ASP A 238 -8.49 18.66 -7.03
C ASP A 238 -7.44 19.60 -6.41
N ARG A 239 -6.58 19.06 -5.53
CA ARG A 239 -5.49 19.80 -4.88
C ARG A 239 -4.20 19.87 -5.71
N TYR A 240 -3.87 18.82 -6.45
CA TYR A 240 -2.67 18.72 -7.28
C TYR A 240 -3.04 18.35 -8.74
N PRO A 241 -3.50 19.31 -9.56
CA PRO A 241 -4.13 19.00 -10.85
C PRO A 241 -3.24 18.29 -11.87
N GLU A 242 -1.92 18.49 -11.82
CA GLU A 242 -1.02 17.97 -12.85
C GLU A 242 -0.68 16.48 -12.64
N TYR A 243 -0.40 16.08 -11.40
CA TYR A 243 0.12 14.73 -11.09
C TYR A 243 -0.65 14.01 -9.98
N GLY A 244 -1.67 14.64 -9.41
CA GLY A 244 -2.41 14.17 -8.23
C GLY A 244 -1.57 14.16 -6.95
N ARG A 245 -0.32 14.62 -7.00
CA ARG A 245 0.65 14.62 -5.91
C ARG A 245 1.52 15.87 -5.91
N ASP A 246 2.00 16.23 -4.73
CA ASP A 246 2.99 17.27 -4.53
C ASP A 246 4.36 16.76 -5.00
N ILE A 247 4.92 17.39 -6.03
CA ILE A 247 6.18 16.98 -6.64
C ILE A 247 7.42 17.35 -5.81
N ASP A 248 7.30 18.32 -4.91
CA ASP A 248 8.40 18.68 -4.01
C ASP A 248 8.50 17.73 -2.81
N LEU A 249 7.41 17.01 -2.52
CA LEU A 249 7.33 15.96 -1.51
C LEU A 249 7.28 14.54 -2.10
N THR A 250 7.37 14.41 -3.43
CA THR A 250 7.38 13.13 -4.14
C THR A 250 8.68 12.97 -4.93
N PHE A 251 9.64 12.24 -4.35
CA PHE A 251 10.94 12.02 -4.98
C PHE A 251 11.45 10.60 -4.75
N GLY A 252 12.40 10.18 -5.60
CA GLY A 252 12.97 8.84 -5.59
C GLY A 252 14.45 8.86 -5.89
N GLU A 253 15.22 8.09 -5.13
CA GLU A 253 16.67 7.96 -5.26
C GLU A 253 17.09 6.50 -5.13
N LEU A 254 18.13 6.11 -5.86
CA LEU A 254 18.81 4.83 -5.69
C LEU A 254 20.23 5.10 -5.19
N GLY A 255 20.61 4.51 -4.06
CA GLY A 255 21.98 4.68 -3.57
C GLY A 255 22.27 4.07 -2.22
N LEU A 256 23.49 4.32 -1.75
CA LEU A 256 24.00 3.86 -0.45
C LEU A 256 23.32 4.56 0.72
N ALA A 257 22.91 5.82 0.56
CA ALA A 257 22.18 6.56 1.59
C ALA A 257 20.88 5.85 1.98
N GLY A 258 20.09 5.42 1.00
CA GLY A 258 18.88 4.63 1.23
C GLY A 258 19.16 3.30 1.96
N HIS A 259 20.25 2.63 1.63
CA HIS A 259 20.66 1.38 2.29
C HIS A 259 20.91 1.60 3.80
N TRP A 260 21.61 2.67 4.15
CA TRP A 260 21.86 3.06 5.54
C TRP A 260 20.59 3.49 6.27
N ILE A 261 19.75 4.31 5.62
CA ILE A 261 18.45 4.72 6.17
C ILE A 261 17.62 3.48 6.51
N LYS A 262 17.56 2.47 5.62
CA LYS A 262 16.83 1.22 5.90
C LYS A 262 17.33 0.51 7.15
N TYR A 263 18.64 0.40 7.30
CA TYR A 263 19.26 -0.24 8.47
C TYR A 263 18.95 0.53 9.77
N ILE A 264 19.09 1.85 9.74
CA ILE A 264 18.78 2.72 10.89
C ILE A 264 17.30 2.57 11.27
N LEU A 265 16.39 2.64 10.30
CA LEU A 265 14.95 2.46 10.53
C LEU A 265 14.64 1.09 11.14
N HIS A 266 15.30 0.02 10.67
CA HIS A 266 15.14 -1.31 11.24
C HIS A 266 15.53 -1.36 12.73
N VAL A 267 16.71 -0.85 13.07
CA VAL A 267 17.21 -0.84 14.45
C VAL A 267 16.35 0.06 15.35
N MET A 268 16.00 1.26 14.86
CA MET A 268 15.16 2.22 15.59
C MET A 268 13.75 1.68 15.83
N PHE A 269 13.15 1.02 14.84
CA PHE A 269 11.84 0.39 15.00
C PHE A 269 11.86 -0.69 16.08
N LEU A 270 12.86 -1.60 16.06
CA LEU A 270 13.00 -2.62 17.10
C LEU A 270 13.28 -2.03 18.49
N TYR A 271 14.05 -0.95 18.56
CA TYR A 271 14.29 -0.22 19.81
C TYR A 271 12.98 0.35 20.37
N LYS A 272 12.20 0.99 19.50
CA LYS A 272 10.91 1.61 19.82
C LYS A 272 9.87 0.56 20.22
N ALA A 273 9.77 -0.55 19.49
CA ALA A 273 8.85 -1.65 19.77
C ALA A 273 9.13 -2.32 21.13
N ARG A 274 10.38 -2.26 21.62
CA ARG A 274 10.77 -2.74 22.95
C ARG A 274 10.56 -1.71 24.06
N LEU A 275 9.99 -0.54 23.74
CA LEU A 275 9.71 0.56 24.68
C LEU A 275 10.93 0.98 25.52
N ARG A 276 12.11 0.93 24.92
CA ARG A 276 13.36 1.29 25.59
C ARG A 276 13.42 2.79 25.88
N PHE A 277 14.27 3.20 26.82
CA PHE A 277 14.37 4.60 27.25
C PHE A 277 14.46 5.59 26.06
N GLY A 278 13.62 6.63 26.07
CA GLY A 278 13.58 7.62 24.98
C GLY A 278 12.86 7.17 23.71
N TRP A 279 12.21 5.99 23.69
CA TRP A 279 11.51 5.49 22.50
C TRP A 279 10.48 6.47 21.91
N SER A 280 9.84 7.27 22.76
CA SER A 280 8.81 8.25 22.37
C SER A 280 9.37 9.44 21.59
N LEU A 281 10.69 9.66 21.62
CA LEU A 281 11.38 10.68 20.84
C LEU A 281 11.67 10.23 19.41
N ILE A 282 11.59 8.93 19.13
CA ILE A 282 11.80 8.38 17.78
C ILE A 282 10.55 8.70 16.95
N PRO A 283 10.67 9.47 15.85
CA PRO A 283 9.53 9.82 15.00
C PRO A 283 8.89 8.56 14.37
N GLU A 284 7.72 8.74 13.75
CA GLU A 284 7.18 7.72 12.82
C GLU A 284 7.83 7.86 11.44
#